data_AF-A0A662KDE7-F1
#
_entry.id   AF-A0A662KDE7-F1
#
_cell.length_a   1.000
_cell.length_b   1.000
_cell.length_c   1.000
_cell.angle_alpha   90.00
_cell.angle_beta   90.00
_cell.angle_gamma   90.00
#
_symmetry.space_group_name_H-M   'P 1'
#
loop_
_entity.id
_entity.type
_entity.pdbx_description
1 polymer ?
#
loop_
_entity_poly.entity_id
_entity_poly.type
_entity_poly.pdbx_seq_one_letter_code
_entity_poly.pdbx_strand_id
1 'polypeptide(L)'
;LDRYIENVFIAALSAPEIKRHPDYRKENKLIITGGDRSDVITACLEEGTSAIILTNNIVPSANILAQANEKNIPLISLRPDTYTVSKLIENIQPVILPDEREKLHEIEKEAREHLDIQAILD
;
A
#
# COMPACT_ATOMS: atom_id res chain seq x y z
N LEU A 1 -7.86 -10.26 3.71
CA LEU A 1 -6.85 -9.77 2.75
C LEU A 1 -7.35 -8.55 1.97
N ASP A 2 -8.60 -8.13 2.17
CA ASP A 2 -9.25 -7.03 1.44
C ASP A 2 -9.06 -5.68 2.15
N ARG A 3 -7.81 -5.23 2.24
CA ARG A 3 -7.49 -3.91 2.80
C ARG A 3 -7.20 -2.92 1.68
N TYR A 4 -7.77 -1.72 1.80
CA TYR A 4 -7.45 -0.62 0.91
C TYR A 4 -5.99 -0.17 1.08
N ILE A 5 -5.44 0.39 0.01
CA ILE A 5 -4.15 1.07 -0.01
C ILE A 5 -4.42 2.53 -0.36
N GLU A 6 -4.19 3.41 0.61
CA GLU A 6 -4.35 4.86 0.48
C GLU A 6 -2.99 5.56 0.40
N ASN A 7 -1.96 4.94 0.97
CA ASN A 7 -0.64 5.52 1.13
C ASN A 7 0.42 4.56 0.60
N VAL A 8 1.46 5.07 -0.04
CA VAL A 8 2.65 4.30 -0.42
C VAL A 8 3.85 4.87 0.33
N PHE A 9 4.61 4.02 1.01
CA PHE A 9 5.76 4.43 1.80
C PHE A 9 6.99 3.58 1.50
N ILE A 10 8.06 4.23 1.02
CA ILE A 10 9.32 3.58 0.69
C ILE A 10 10.19 3.52 1.95
N ALA A 11 10.27 2.35 2.58
CA ALA A 11 11.02 2.14 3.81
C ALA A 11 12.47 1.71 3.49
N ALA A 12 13.27 2.66 2.97
CA ALA A 12 14.67 2.42 2.60
C ALA A 12 15.69 2.72 3.72
N LEU A 13 15.30 3.51 4.73
CA LEU A 13 16.17 3.91 5.85
C LEU A 13 16.17 2.87 6.98
N SER A 14 16.90 3.12 8.07
CA SER A 14 16.87 2.26 9.26
C SER A 14 15.50 2.29 9.96
N ALA A 15 15.17 1.25 10.74
CA ALA A 15 13.91 1.19 11.48
C ALA A 15 13.66 2.42 12.39
N PRO A 16 14.65 2.97 13.12
CA PRO A 16 14.45 4.20 13.90
C PRO A 16 14.17 5.45 13.05
N GLU A 17 14.76 5.55 11.86
CA GLU A 17 14.59 6.69 10.96
C GLU A 17 13.20 6.66 10.31
N ILE A 18 12.77 5.50 9.80
CA ILE A 18 11.43 5.38 9.21
C ILE A 18 10.34 5.66 10.25
N LYS A 19 10.51 5.23 11.50
CA LYS A 19 9.55 5.48 12.60
C LYS A 19 9.37 6.97 12.92
N ARG A 20 10.35 7.82 12.55
CA ARG A 20 10.27 9.29 12.69
C ARG A 20 9.65 9.96 11.48
N HIS A 21 9.55 9.26 10.34
CA HIS A 21 8.94 9.81 9.14
C HIS A 21 7.42 9.95 9.34
N PRO A 22 6.80 11.10 9.00
CA PRO A 22 5.36 11.30 9.20
C PRO A 22 4.50 10.23 8.53
N ASP A 23 4.86 9.80 7.32
CA ASP A 23 4.11 8.80 6.56
C ASP A 23 4.12 7.39 7.19
N TYR A 24 5.05 7.10 8.09
CA TYR A 24 5.08 5.80 8.77
C TYR A 24 3.82 5.58 9.63
N ARG A 25 3.25 6.64 10.20
CA ARG A 25 2.07 6.59 11.05
C ARG A 25 0.75 6.59 10.29
N LYS A 26 0.78 6.71 8.95
CA LYS A 26 -0.43 6.65 8.15
C LYS A 26 -1.00 5.23 8.13
N GLU A 27 -2.31 5.16 8.11
CA GLU A 27 -3.06 3.91 7.94
C GLU A 27 -3.12 3.51 6.47
N ASN A 28 -3.55 2.27 6.23
CA ASN A 28 -3.78 1.71 4.90
C ASN A 28 -2.59 1.90 3.94
N LYS A 29 -1.37 1.67 4.45
CA LYS A 29 -0.14 1.90 3.69
C LYS A 29 0.41 0.64 3.02
N LEU A 30 0.88 0.80 1.80
CA LEU A 30 1.74 -0.13 1.08
C LEU A 30 3.19 0.22 1.37
N ILE A 31 3.94 -0.74 1.91
CA ILE A 31 5.37 -0.57 2.18
C ILE A 31 6.17 -1.12 1.01
N ILE A 32 7.21 -0.42 0.59
CA ILE A 32 8.22 -0.92 -0.36
C ILE A 32 9.57 -0.95 0.34
N THR A 33 10.20 -2.12 0.43
CA THR A 33 11.52 -2.28 1.06
C THR A 33 12.31 -3.46 0.49
N GLY A 34 13.55 -3.64 0.94
CA GLY A 34 14.38 -4.81 0.61
C GLY A 34 14.00 -6.02 1.45
N GLY A 35 14.00 -7.23 0.87
CA GLY A 35 13.69 -8.46 1.61
C GLY A 35 14.74 -8.85 2.66
N ASP A 36 15.94 -8.28 2.59
CA ASP A 36 17.03 -8.42 3.55
C ASP A 36 16.84 -7.55 4.80
N ARG A 37 15.95 -6.55 4.76
CA ARG A 37 15.74 -5.54 5.82
C ARG A 37 14.82 -6.03 6.93
N SER A 38 15.27 -7.07 7.64
CA SER A 38 14.48 -7.76 8.66
C SER A 38 13.96 -6.86 9.79
N ASP A 39 14.77 -5.90 10.24
CA ASP A 39 14.41 -4.91 11.26
C ASP A 39 13.29 -3.97 10.79
N VAL A 40 13.39 -3.49 9.56
CA VAL A 40 12.39 -2.60 8.94
C VAL A 40 11.10 -3.33 8.66
N ILE A 41 11.15 -4.55 8.12
CA ILE A 41 9.94 -5.33 7.84
C ILE A 41 9.20 -5.57 9.16
N THR A 42 9.90 -5.98 10.22
CA THR A 42 9.31 -6.19 11.54
C THR A 42 8.63 -4.92 12.06
N ALA A 43 9.29 -3.76 11.99
CA ALA A 43 8.69 -2.49 12.38
C ALA A 43 7.42 -2.18 11.57
N CYS A 44 7.47 -2.34 10.25
CA CYS A 44 6.34 -2.09 9.37
C CYS A 44 5.15 -3.05 9.60
N LEU A 45 5.37 -4.24 10.14
CA LEU A 45 4.28 -5.17 10.53
C LEU A 45 3.53 -4.69 11.79
N GLU A 46 4.05 -3.73 12.56
CA GLU A 46 3.44 -3.31 13.83
C GLU A 46 2.18 -2.46 13.65
N GLU A 47 2.15 -1.54 12.69
CA GLU A 47 1.16 -0.45 12.66
C GLU A 47 0.76 -0.08 11.23
N GLY A 48 -0.54 0.05 10.97
CA GLY A 48 -1.16 0.64 9.78
C GLY A 48 -0.82 0.09 8.39
N THR A 49 -0.04 -0.99 8.28
CA THR A 49 0.38 -1.57 7.00
C THR A 49 -0.69 -2.50 6.43
N SER A 50 -1.08 -2.27 5.18
CA SER A 50 -1.99 -3.14 4.42
C SER A 50 -1.25 -4.26 3.67
N ALA A 51 -0.06 -3.98 3.14
CA ALA A 51 0.76 -4.92 2.39
C ALA A 51 2.24 -4.46 2.35
N ILE A 52 3.15 -5.40 2.09
CA ILE A 52 4.59 -5.10 1.93
C ILE A 52 5.08 -5.71 0.61
N ILE A 53 5.71 -4.88 -0.23
CA ILE A 53 6.47 -5.31 -1.40
C ILE A 53 7.95 -5.41 -1.03
N LEU A 54 8.53 -6.57 -1.35
CA LEU A 54 9.94 -6.89 -1.15
C LEU A 54 10.65 -6.86 -2.50
N THR A 55 11.70 -6.06 -2.59
CA THR A 55 12.47 -5.83 -3.82
C THR A 55 13.65 -6.80 -3.93
N ASN A 56 14.26 -6.87 -5.12
CA ASN A 56 15.44 -7.69 -5.42
C ASN A 56 15.25 -9.21 -5.23
N ASN A 57 14.01 -9.69 -5.13
CA ASN A 57 13.65 -11.10 -4.95
C ASN A 57 14.32 -11.78 -3.74
N ILE A 58 14.54 -11.01 -2.66
CA ILE A 58 15.10 -11.54 -1.42
C ILE A 58 13.94 -12.04 -0.55
N VAL A 59 14.00 -13.31 -0.15
CA VAL A 59 13.01 -13.91 0.74
C VAL A 59 13.42 -13.62 2.20
N PRO A 60 12.55 -13.01 3.03
CA PRO A 60 12.84 -12.77 4.44
C PRO A 60 12.94 -14.06 5.24
N SER A 61 13.41 -13.94 6.49
CA SER A 61 13.45 -15.08 7.41
C SER A 61 12.06 -15.69 7.68
N ALA A 62 12.02 -16.98 8.02
CA ALA A 62 10.79 -17.69 8.34
C ALA A 62 10.00 -17.05 9.50
N ASN A 63 10.69 -16.42 10.45
CA ASN A 63 10.05 -15.68 11.55
C ASN A 63 9.24 -14.48 11.04
N ILE A 64 9.78 -13.73 10.07
CA ILE A 64 9.06 -12.59 9.46
C ILE A 64 7.85 -13.09 8.67
N LEU A 65 8.01 -14.19 7.93
CA LEU A 65 6.89 -14.80 7.20
C LEU A 65 5.76 -15.22 8.16
N ALA A 66 6.11 -15.83 9.30
CA ALA A 66 5.15 -16.21 10.33
C ALA A 66 4.42 -14.99 10.92
N GLN A 67 5.16 -13.94 11.30
CA GLN A 67 4.56 -12.71 11.83
C GLN A 67 3.62 -12.02 10.84
N ALA A 68 4.03 -11.95 9.57
CA ALA A 68 3.19 -11.37 8.52
C ALA A 68 1.90 -12.17 8.33
N ASN A 69 2.00 -13.51 8.37
CA ASN A 69 0.84 -14.40 8.30
C ASN A 69 -0.10 -14.23 9.50
N GLU A 70 0.42 -14.19 10.73
CA GLU A 70 -0.37 -13.95 11.95
C GLU A 70 -1.13 -12.62 11.89
N LYS A 71 -0.49 -11.59 11.32
CA LYS A 71 -1.07 -10.26 11.16
C LYS A 71 -1.94 -10.09 9.92
N ASN A 72 -2.07 -11.13 9.09
CA ASN A 72 -2.78 -11.09 7.80
C ASN A 72 -2.25 -9.98 6.86
N ILE A 73 -0.94 -9.72 6.89
CA ILE A 73 -0.28 -8.74 6.01
C ILE A 73 0.42 -9.51 4.88
N PRO A 74 -0.02 -9.36 3.62
CA PRO A 74 0.61 -10.02 2.49
C PRO A 74 2.01 -9.46 2.23
N LEU A 75 2.95 -10.37 1.99
CA LEU A 75 4.31 -10.07 1.51
C LEU A 75 4.42 -10.45 0.05
N ILE A 76 4.77 -9.50 -0.81
CA ILE A 76 4.84 -9.67 -2.27
C ILE A 76 6.29 -9.48 -2.70
N SER A 77 6.96 -10.55 -3.13
CA SER A 77 8.35 -10.48 -3.59
C SER A 77 8.43 -10.21 -5.09
N LEU A 78 9.19 -9.19 -5.48
CA LEU A 78 9.43 -8.78 -6.87
C LEU A 78 10.93 -8.75 -7.16
N ARG A 79 11.29 -9.06 -8.41
CA ARG A 79 12.69 -9.02 -8.89
C ARG A 79 13.31 -7.61 -9.01
N PRO A 80 12.60 -6.56 -9.45
CA PRO A 80 13.22 -5.25 -9.64
C PRO A 80 13.65 -4.57 -8.33
N ASP A 81 14.48 -3.54 -8.45
CA ASP A 81 14.90 -2.68 -7.34
C ASP A 81 13.75 -1.77 -6.85
N THR A 82 13.99 -1.12 -5.71
CA THR A 82 13.04 -0.20 -5.05
C THR A 82 12.57 0.93 -5.96
N TYR A 83 13.46 1.53 -6.75
CA TYR A 83 13.10 2.65 -7.63
C TYR A 83 12.16 2.19 -8.74
N THR A 84 12.50 1.08 -9.37
CA THR A 84 11.70 0.48 -10.45
C THR A 84 10.31 0.08 -9.93
N VAL A 85 10.24 -0.57 -8.77
CA VAL A 85 8.96 -0.92 -8.13
C VAL A 85 8.15 0.33 -7.80
N SER A 86 8.75 1.38 -7.22
CA SER A 86 8.06 2.64 -6.94
C SER A 86 7.43 3.22 -8.20
N LYS A 87 8.16 3.25 -9.31
CA LYS A 87 7.63 3.72 -10.59
C LYS A 87 6.53 2.84 -11.17
N LEU A 88 6.58 1.52 -10.97
CA LEU A 88 5.47 0.66 -11.37
C LEU A 88 4.20 0.98 -10.58
N ILE A 89 4.32 1.19 -9.27
CA ILE A 89 3.19 1.55 -8.40
C ILE A 89 2.62 2.93 -8.75
N GLU A 90 3.48 3.93 -8.95
CA GLU A 90 3.06 5.29 -9.34
C GLU A 90 2.32 5.31 -10.70
N ASN A 91 2.66 4.39 -11.60
CA ASN A 91 2.04 4.30 -12.92
C ASN A 91 0.75 3.44 -12.93
N ILE A 92 0.30 2.90 -11.79
CA ILE A 92 -0.97 2.19 -11.72
C ILE A 92 -2.10 3.17 -12.01
N GLN A 93 -2.85 2.90 -13.09
CA GLN A 93 -4.08 3.61 -13.38
C GLN A 93 -5.25 2.88 -12.70
N PRO A 94 -5.97 3.51 -11.77
CA PRO A 94 -7.15 2.91 -11.19
C PRO A 94 -8.22 2.78 -12.29
N VAL A 95 -8.70 1.56 -12.48
CA VAL A 95 -9.86 1.27 -13.33
C VAL A 95 -11.02 0.94 -12.39
N ILE A 96 -12.16 1.58 -12.61
CA ILE A 96 -13.41 1.22 -11.94
C ILE A 96 -14.10 0.18 -12.82
N LEU A 97 -14.27 -1.02 -12.29
CA LEU A 97 -14.95 -2.11 -13.00
C LEU A 97 -16.47 -2.05 -12.75
N PRO A 98 -17.31 -2.51 -13.70
CA PRO A 98 -18.76 -2.45 -13.56
C PRO A 98 -19.34 -3.19 -12.34
N ASP A 99 -18.62 -4.17 -11.81
CA ASP A 99 -19.00 -4.97 -10.65
C ASP A 99 -18.53 -4.38 -9.31
N GLU A 100 -17.72 -3.31 -9.32
CA GLU A 100 -17.27 -2.59 -8.12
C GLU A 100 -18.35 -1.65 -7.56
N ARG A 101 -19.47 -2.24 -7.11
CA ARG A 101 -20.66 -1.51 -6.66
C ARG A 101 -20.40 -0.50 -5.56
N GLU A 102 -19.49 -0.79 -4.63
CA GLU A 102 -19.15 0.10 -3.52
C GLU A 102 -18.48 1.39 -4.03
N LYS A 103 -17.49 1.27 -4.92
CA LYS A 103 -16.84 2.44 -5.55
C LYS A 103 -17.84 3.25 -6.38
N LEU A 104 -18.70 2.57 -7.16
CA LEU A 104 -19.72 3.24 -7.95
C LEU A 104 -20.71 4.02 -7.07
N HIS A 105 -21.09 3.45 -5.91
CA HIS A 105 -21.99 4.11 -4.96
C HIS A 105 -21.39 5.39 -4.38
N GLU A 106 -20.13 5.35 -3.92
CA GLU A 106 -19.45 6.54 -3.39
C GLU A 106 -19.28 7.62 -4.47
N ILE A 107 -18.95 7.24 -5.71
CA ILE A 107 -18.86 8.20 -6.83
C ILE A 107 -20.21 8.86 -7.10
N GLU A 108 -21.29 8.08 -7.13
CA GLU A 108 -22.64 8.62 -7.35
C GLU A 108 -23.04 9.59 -6.23
N LYS A 109 -22.75 9.23 -4.98
CA LYS A 109 -23.03 10.07 -3.82
C LYS A 109 -22.28 11.40 -3.89
N GLU A 110 -20.96 11.37 -4.10
CA GLU A 110 -20.14 12.58 -4.19
C GLU A 110 -20.55 13.47 -5.36
N ALA A 111 -20.91 12.87 -6.50
CA ALA A 111 -21.42 13.60 -7.65
C ALA A 111 -22.74 14.33 -7.34
N ARG A 112 -23.69 13.67 -6.65
CA ARG A 112 -24.96 14.29 -6.26
C ARG A 112 -24.79 15.40 -5.24
N GLU A 113 -23.83 15.29 -4.34
CA GLU A 113 -23.57 16.29 -3.29
C GLU A 113 -22.88 17.55 -3.83
N HIS A 114 -22.04 17.42 -4.87
CA HIS A 114 -21.14 18.50 -5.29
C HIS A 114 -21.30 18.97 -6.75
N LEU A 115 -22.05 18.25 -7.60
CA LEU A 115 -22.28 18.65 -9.00
C LEU A 115 -23.74 19.07 -9.23
N ASP A 116 -23.91 20.24 -9.84
CA ASP A 116 -25.18 20.63 -10.43
C ASP A 116 -25.33 19.97 -11.80
N ILE A 117 -25.91 18.78 -11.81
CA ILE A 117 -26.12 17.99 -13.03
C ILE A 117 -27.00 18.73 -14.04
N GLN A 118 -27.93 19.59 -13.59
CA GLN A 118 -28.78 20.34 -14.51
C GLN A 118 -27.98 21.39 -15.27
N ALA A 119 -27.11 22.13 -14.58
CA ALA A 119 -26.24 23.12 -15.21
C ALA A 119 -25.21 22.53 -16.20
N ILE A 120 -24.94 21.22 -16.16
CA ILE A 120 -24.00 20.53 -17.07
C ILE A 120 -24.70 20.03 -18.35
N LEU A 121 -26.00 19.73 -18.28
CA LEU A 121 -26.76 19.13 -19.38
C LEU A 121 -27.48 20.15 -20.27
N ASP A 122 -27.52 21.42 -19.84
CA ASP A 122 -27.96 22.57 -20.64
C ASP A 122 -26.86 23.08 -21.60
#